data_AF-A0A7C7QPW8-F1
#
_entry.id   AF-A0A7C7QPW8-F1
#
_cell.length_a   1.000
_cell.length_b   1.000
_cell.length_c   1.000
_cell.angle_alpha   90.00
_cell.angle_beta   90.00
_cell.angle_gamma   90.00
#
_symmetry.space_group_name_H-M   'P 1'
#
loop_
_entity.id
_entity.type
_entity.pdbx_description
1 polymer ?
#
loop_
_entity_poly.entity_id
_entity_poly.type
_entity_poly.pdbx_seq_one_letter_code
_entity_poly.pdbx_strand_id
1 'polypeptide(L)'
;MAKHTYGEGVEGIEVRSARLVVIPDEKSGWEESVPYDGTVGGRAFSLLWREDGRHFLTISNLQLAAGDTKDASEFARKLRGRQVVVADPVDPRLAISFVVQGAVGETDAYAPYLSLPLSPGQFLAFVPAHDALAVAERVYSEYGRQFGKVRNRLPLFLGLVSFQRKTPLTAVMDVARRMLETPLHKETWELQQDPDDGRVEFTNGVRCTVPVTMGDGSEDRWHPYFFVEEFADGTSERRARRFQHNGRWLVHVNDLRRGDRVFIVPSRFAYFYLESTAQRFRFDPERDVLLLDDLQRLTGMWEELRRSPDMSQTKLQAIQALFHSKWQLWRLAETQASEYAKREETFLQLVETTLKRDRLQGVSASDVVSGLFHHCLELHLHILKRKVKEAEDERQATTV
;
A
#
# COMPACT_ATOMS: atom_id res chain seq x y z
N MET A 1 16.54 -2.21 -10.63
CA MET A 1 15.11 -2.38 -10.30
C MET A 1 14.46 -3.15 -11.45
N ALA A 2 13.86 -4.31 -11.17
CA ALA A 2 12.99 -4.94 -12.16
C ALA A 2 11.87 -3.95 -12.54
N LYS A 3 11.56 -3.81 -13.83
CA LYS A 3 10.47 -2.93 -14.27
C LYS A 3 9.16 -3.41 -13.60
N HIS A 4 8.47 -2.53 -12.90
CA HIS A 4 7.11 -2.80 -12.45
C HIS A 4 6.16 -2.57 -13.63
N THR A 5 5.35 -3.58 -13.96
CA THR A 5 4.29 -3.46 -14.95
C THR A 5 3.12 -2.76 -14.28
N TYR A 6 2.97 -1.47 -14.54
CA TYR A 6 1.87 -0.67 -13.99
C TYR A 6 0.55 -1.09 -14.63
N GLY A 7 -0.51 -1.19 -13.81
CA GLY A 7 -1.86 -1.52 -14.24
C GLY A 7 -2.03 -2.92 -14.84
N GLU A 8 -1.27 -3.89 -14.34
CA GLU A 8 -1.51 -5.31 -14.62
C GLU A 8 -2.97 -5.67 -14.27
N GLY A 9 -3.67 -6.37 -15.17
CA GLY A 9 -5.10 -6.68 -15.04
C GLY A 9 -6.06 -5.52 -15.35
N VAL A 10 -5.57 -4.29 -15.55
CA VAL A 10 -6.43 -3.15 -15.90
C VAL A 10 -6.75 -3.16 -17.39
N GLU A 11 -8.03 -3.24 -17.71
CA GLU A 11 -8.52 -3.12 -19.07
C GLU A 11 -8.12 -1.77 -19.72
N GLY A 12 -7.57 -1.80 -20.93
CA GLY A 12 -7.12 -0.59 -21.64
C GLY A 12 -5.83 0.03 -21.10
N ILE A 13 -4.94 -0.78 -20.51
CA ILE A 13 -3.66 -0.33 -19.95
C ILE A 13 -2.74 0.37 -20.96
N GLU A 14 -2.83 -0.01 -22.24
CA GLU A 14 -2.06 0.61 -23.32
C GLU A 14 -2.39 2.10 -23.43
N VAL A 15 -3.68 2.44 -23.51
CA VAL A 15 -4.13 3.85 -23.52
C VAL A 15 -3.70 4.59 -22.26
N ARG A 16 -3.70 3.93 -21.10
CA ARG A 16 -3.29 4.55 -19.82
C ARG A 16 -1.86 5.06 -19.85
N SER A 17 -0.96 4.30 -20.48
CA SER A 17 0.49 4.52 -20.54
C SER A 17 0.93 5.22 -21.83
N ALA A 18 0.00 5.53 -22.72
CA ALA A 18 0.26 6.23 -23.96
C ALA A 18 0.29 7.76 -23.79
N ARG A 19 0.97 8.40 -24.74
CA ARG A 19 0.96 9.84 -24.98
C ARG A 19 0.59 10.06 -26.44
N LEU A 20 -0.25 11.06 -26.70
CA LEU A 20 -0.62 11.46 -28.04
C LEU A 20 -0.10 12.87 -28.31
N VAL A 21 0.45 13.05 -29.51
CA VAL A 21 0.63 14.35 -30.14
C VAL A 21 -0.71 14.74 -30.76
N VAL A 22 -1.24 15.89 -30.39
CA VAL A 22 -2.52 16.44 -30.85
C VAL A 22 -2.27 17.75 -31.58
N ILE A 23 -2.65 17.80 -32.86
CA ILE A 23 -2.46 18.95 -33.73
C ILE A 23 -3.78 19.73 -33.78
N PRO A 24 -3.84 20.96 -33.24
CA PRO A 24 -5.03 21.79 -33.33
C PRO A 24 -5.17 22.42 -34.74
N ASP A 25 -6.36 22.93 -35.03
CA ASP A 25 -6.66 23.76 -36.20
C ASP A 25 -6.02 25.15 -36.09
N GLU A 26 -6.04 25.77 -34.91
CA GLU A 26 -5.30 27.00 -34.61
C GLU A 26 -4.01 26.71 -33.82
N LYS A 27 -2.89 27.21 -34.30
CA LYS A 27 -1.54 26.93 -33.75
C LYS A 27 -0.91 28.15 -33.08
N SER A 28 -1.62 29.26 -33.00
CA SER A 28 -1.18 30.50 -32.34
C SER A 28 -1.99 30.77 -31.06
N GLY A 29 -1.45 31.63 -30.19
CA GLY A 29 -2.12 31.99 -28.93
C GLY A 29 -1.95 30.98 -27.79
N TRP A 30 -1.08 29.99 -27.96
CA TRP A 30 -0.74 29.00 -26.94
C TRP A 30 0.58 29.37 -26.25
N GLU A 31 0.63 29.19 -24.94
CA GLU A 31 1.80 29.43 -24.12
C GLU A 31 2.60 28.14 -23.93
N GLU A 32 3.93 28.22 -24.09
CA GLU A 32 4.83 27.09 -23.93
C GLU A 32 4.87 26.60 -22.47
N SER A 33 4.92 25.27 -22.28
CA SER A 33 5.16 24.65 -20.97
C SER A 33 4.10 24.92 -19.89
N VAL A 34 2.88 25.36 -20.25
CA VAL A 34 1.75 25.46 -19.33
C VAL A 34 0.67 24.39 -19.62
N PRO A 35 0.05 23.79 -18.58
CA PRO A 35 -0.99 22.79 -18.77
C PRO A 35 -2.32 23.44 -19.14
N TYR A 36 -2.96 22.90 -20.18
CA TYR A 36 -4.32 23.21 -20.61
C TYR A 36 -5.25 22.08 -20.18
N ASP A 37 -5.98 22.30 -19.08
CA ASP A 37 -6.94 21.33 -18.55
C ASP A 37 -8.32 21.53 -19.19
N GLY A 38 -8.91 20.45 -19.70
CA GLY A 38 -10.16 20.55 -20.44
C GLY A 38 -10.93 19.25 -20.56
N THR A 39 -11.77 19.21 -21.59
CA THR A 39 -12.55 18.03 -21.95
C THR A 39 -12.62 17.79 -23.45
N VAL A 40 -12.76 16.52 -23.82
CA VAL A 40 -13.14 16.08 -25.15
C VAL A 40 -14.35 15.16 -25.03
N GLY A 41 -15.46 15.50 -25.68
CA GLY A 41 -16.72 14.78 -25.51
C GLY A 41 -17.21 14.71 -24.05
N GLY A 42 -16.98 15.78 -23.27
CA GLY A 42 -17.35 15.87 -21.85
C GLY A 42 -16.46 15.08 -20.89
N ARG A 43 -15.40 14.43 -21.39
CA ARG A 43 -14.46 13.64 -20.58
C ARG A 43 -13.14 14.37 -20.39
N ALA A 44 -12.53 14.23 -19.22
CA ALA A 44 -11.32 14.96 -18.84
C ALA A 44 -10.17 14.69 -19.80
N PHE A 45 -9.56 15.76 -20.30
CA PHE A 45 -8.48 15.72 -21.28
C PHE A 45 -7.54 16.89 -21.04
N SER A 46 -6.29 16.61 -20.66
CA SER A 46 -5.30 17.63 -20.32
C SER A 46 -4.15 17.60 -21.30
N LEU A 47 -3.69 18.78 -21.70
CA LEU A 47 -2.73 18.99 -22.78
C LEU A 47 -1.60 19.91 -22.33
N LEU A 48 -0.45 19.79 -22.97
CA LEU A 48 0.72 20.67 -22.80
C LEU A 48 1.13 21.17 -24.18
N TRP A 49 1.19 22.48 -24.38
CA TRP A 49 1.66 23.02 -25.66
C TRP A 49 3.18 22.83 -25.82
N ARG A 50 3.59 22.48 -27.04
CA ARG A 50 4.97 22.36 -27.50
C ARG A 50 5.16 23.25 -28.73
N GLU A 51 5.85 24.35 -28.54
CA GLU A 51 6.15 25.35 -29.56
C GLU A 51 7.08 24.76 -30.63
N ASP A 52 8.08 23.98 -30.18
CA ASP A 52 8.93 23.16 -31.04
C ASP A 52 8.10 21.99 -31.60
N GLY A 53 7.43 22.25 -32.72
CA GLY A 53 6.53 21.32 -33.40
C GLY A 53 5.07 21.76 -33.45
N ARG A 54 4.70 22.88 -32.82
CA ARG A 54 3.36 23.50 -32.83
C ARG A 54 2.21 22.49 -32.66
N HIS A 55 2.29 21.75 -31.57
CA HIS A 55 1.31 20.73 -31.22
C HIS A 55 1.11 20.65 -29.71
N PHE A 56 0.06 19.98 -29.29
CA PHE A 56 -0.14 19.58 -27.90
C PHE A 56 0.36 18.17 -27.65
N LEU A 57 0.90 17.95 -26.46
CA LEU A 57 1.13 16.63 -25.89
C LEU A 57 0.07 16.34 -24.83
N THR A 58 -0.53 15.16 -24.86
CA THR A 58 -1.46 14.75 -23.79
C THR A 58 -0.71 14.49 -22.49
N ILE A 59 -1.17 15.07 -21.38
CA ILE A 59 -0.53 14.91 -20.05
C ILE A 59 -1.46 14.27 -19.01
N SER A 60 -2.71 13.97 -19.37
CA SER A 60 -3.66 13.21 -18.55
C SER A 60 -3.59 11.70 -18.81
N ASN A 61 -4.11 10.90 -17.87
CA ASN A 61 -4.46 9.49 -18.15
C ASN A 61 -5.53 9.44 -19.25
N LEU A 62 -5.19 8.89 -20.42
CA LEU A 62 -6.07 8.87 -21.58
C LEU A 62 -7.27 7.95 -21.43
N GLN A 63 -7.26 6.96 -20.51
CA GLN A 63 -8.44 6.14 -20.24
C GLN A 63 -9.64 7.00 -19.82
N LEU A 64 -9.38 8.13 -19.14
CA LEU A 64 -10.42 9.08 -18.73
C LEU A 64 -11.16 9.67 -19.93
N ALA A 65 -10.47 9.90 -21.06
CA ALA A 65 -11.02 10.46 -22.28
C ALA A 65 -11.52 9.38 -23.26
N ALA A 66 -10.77 8.29 -23.38
CA ALA A 66 -10.99 7.23 -24.35
C ALA A 66 -12.26 6.40 -24.10
N GLY A 67 -12.73 6.35 -22.84
CA GLY A 67 -13.84 5.47 -22.43
C GLY A 67 -13.55 4.04 -22.79
N ASP A 68 -14.40 3.43 -23.61
CA ASP A 68 -14.30 2.02 -23.99
C ASP A 68 -13.20 1.73 -25.02
N THR A 69 -12.52 2.77 -25.54
CA THR A 69 -11.41 2.57 -26.49
C THR A 69 -10.15 2.16 -25.73
N LYS A 70 -9.63 0.97 -26.03
CA LYS A 70 -8.50 0.35 -25.29
C LYS A 70 -7.15 0.47 -26.00
N ASP A 71 -7.17 0.84 -27.27
CA ASP A 71 -6.00 1.03 -28.13
C ASP A 71 -5.73 2.53 -28.35
N ALA A 72 -4.47 2.95 -28.19
CA ALA A 72 -4.10 4.36 -28.25
C ALA A 72 -4.19 4.92 -29.68
N SER A 73 -3.89 4.12 -30.70
CA SER A 73 -3.94 4.50 -32.11
C SER A 73 -5.39 4.65 -32.59
N GLU A 74 -6.28 3.79 -32.14
CA GLU A 74 -7.72 3.89 -32.40
C GLU A 74 -8.29 5.15 -31.75
N PHE A 75 -7.89 5.45 -30.51
CA PHE A 75 -8.31 6.67 -29.83
C PHE A 75 -7.79 7.92 -30.56
N ALA A 76 -6.54 7.92 -31.02
CA ALA A 76 -5.99 9.00 -31.84
C ALA A 76 -6.79 9.22 -33.14
N ARG A 77 -7.19 8.14 -33.83
CA ARG A 77 -8.05 8.24 -35.02
C ARG A 77 -9.43 8.84 -34.70
N LYS A 78 -10.03 8.45 -33.57
CA LYS A 78 -11.34 8.96 -33.10
C LYS A 78 -11.30 10.42 -32.63
N LEU A 79 -10.13 10.90 -32.21
CA LEU A 79 -9.92 12.29 -31.82
C LEU A 79 -9.99 13.24 -33.01
N ARG A 80 -9.60 12.81 -34.20
CA ARG A 80 -9.58 13.67 -35.40
C ARG A 80 -10.98 14.23 -35.71
N GLY A 81 -11.06 15.54 -35.89
CA GLY A 81 -12.30 16.28 -36.12
C GLY A 81 -13.14 16.52 -34.87
N ARG A 82 -12.71 16.05 -33.69
CA ARG A 82 -13.39 16.37 -32.42
C ARG A 82 -13.02 17.77 -31.96
N GLN A 83 -13.99 18.44 -31.36
CA GLN A 83 -13.76 19.67 -30.62
C GLN A 83 -13.24 19.33 -29.22
N VAL A 84 -12.17 20.04 -28.82
CA VAL A 84 -11.62 20.04 -27.47
C VAL A 84 -11.89 21.41 -26.86
N VAL A 85 -12.29 21.42 -25.59
CA VAL A 85 -12.51 22.64 -24.82
C VAL A 85 -11.58 22.62 -23.62
N VAL A 86 -10.66 23.58 -23.54
CA VAL A 86 -9.69 23.73 -22.44
C VAL A 86 -9.93 25.04 -21.70
N ALA A 87 -9.58 25.08 -20.42
CA ALA A 87 -9.51 26.32 -19.67
C ALA A 87 -8.26 27.12 -20.07
N ASP A 88 -8.37 28.45 -20.03
CA ASP A 88 -7.21 29.33 -20.10
C ASP A 88 -6.32 29.14 -18.84
N PRO A 89 -5.00 29.03 -18.99
CA PRO A 89 -4.08 28.76 -17.89
C PRO A 89 -3.95 29.93 -16.91
N VAL A 90 -4.26 31.16 -17.33
CA VAL A 90 -4.19 32.39 -16.52
C VAL A 90 -5.55 32.70 -15.87
N ASP A 91 -6.65 32.61 -16.62
CA ASP A 91 -8.01 32.74 -16.09
C ASP A 91 -8.85 31.48 -16.37
N PRO A 92 -8.90 30.51 -15.43
CA PRO A 92 -9.62 29.25 -15.61
C PRO A 92 -11.13 29.35 -15.87
N ARG A 93 -11.72 30.56 -15.77
CA ARG A 93 -13.12 30.82 -16.12
C ARG A 93 -13.31 31.00 -17.63
N LEU A 94 -12.24 31.31 -18.36
CA LEU A 94 -12.25 31.43 -19.80
C LEU A 94 -12.02 30.07 -20.44
N ALA A 95 -12.85 29.73 -21.41
CA ALA A 95 -12.77 28.48 -22.16
C ALA A 95 -12.26 28.78 -23.57
N ILE A 96 -11.23 28.04 -23.99
CA ILE A 96 -10.67 28.06 -25.34
C ILE A 96 -11.08 26.76 -26.02
N SER A 97 -11.56 26.86 -27.26
CA SER A 97 -11.99 25.68 -28.04
C SER A 97 -11.20 25.58 -29.33
N PHE A 98 -10.84 24.36 -29.71
CA PHE A 98 -10.17 24.08 -30.98
C PHE A 98 -10.62 22.72 -31.54
N VAL A 99 -10.42 22.51 -32.83
CA VAL A 99 -10.71 21.24 -33.50
C VAL A 99 -9.42 20.47 -33.75
N VAL A 100 -9.40 19.18 -33.41
CA VAL A 100 -8.23 18.32 -33.63
C VAL A 100 -8.08 18.02 -35.13
N GLN A 101 -7.04 18.54 -35.78
CA GLN A 101 -6.72 18.27 -37.18
C GLN A 101 -6.00 16.94 -37.37
N GLY A 102 -5.17 16.55 -36.40
CA GLY A 102 -4.44 15.29 -36.41
C GLY A 102 -4.10 14.84 -34.99
N ALA A 103 -4.01 13.53 -34.79
CA ALA A 103 -3.49 12.95 -33.56
C ALA A 103 -2.66 11.71 -33.89
N VAL A 104 -1.50 11.57 -33.24
CA VAL A 104 -0.56 10.46 -33.47
C VAL A 104 -0.04 9.97 -32.12
N GLY A 105 0.10 8.65 -31.97
CA GLY A 105 0.73 8.06 -30.79
C GLY A 105 2.22 8.35 -30.75
N GLU A 106 2.71 8.73 -29.58
CA GLU A 106 4.14 8.77 -29.31
C GLU A 106 4.64 7.33 -29.06
N THR A 107 5.82 6.99 -29.57
CA THR A 107 6.35 5.62 -29.51
C THR A 107 6.85 5.22 -28.12
N ASP A 108 7.07 6.17 -27.22
CA ASP A 108 7.58 5.92 -25.88
C ASP A 108 6.43 5.86 -24.86
N ALA A 109 6.16 4.66 -24.34
CA ALA A 109 5.24 4.49 -23.22
C ALA A 109 5.80 5.16 -21.96
N TYR A 110 5.02 6.02 -21.30
CA TYR A 110 5.46 6.65 -20.05
C TYR A 110 5.21 5.71 -18.86
N ALA A 111 6.11 5.73 -17.90
CA ALA A 111 5.90 5.04 -16.63
C ALA A 111 5.07 5.95 -15.69
N PRO A 112 3.90 5.52 -15.19
CA PRO A 112 2.98 6.37 -14.45
C PRO A 112 3.37 6.53 -12.98
N TYR A 113 4.64 6.82 -12.70
CA TYR A 113 5.13 7.15 -11.37
C TYR A 113 6.03 8.38 -11.40
N LEU A 114 6.14 9.05 -10.25
CA LEU A 114 7.04 10.18 -10.05
C LEU A 114 7.76 9.99 -8.72
N SER A 115 9.08 9.79 -8.76
CA SER A 115 9.89 9.69 -7.54
C SER A 115 10.31 11.06 -7.03
N LEU A 116 10.21 11.27 -5.73
CA LEU A 116 10.70 12.42 -5.00
C LEU A 116 11.72 11.95 -3.95
N PRO A 117 13.02 11.82 -4.32
CA PRO A 117 14.05 11.51 -3.34
C PRO A 117 14.16 12.67 -2.34
N LEU A 118 14.09 12.37 -1.04
CA LEU A 118 14.21 13.38 0.02
C LEU A 118 15.60 13.33 0.67
N SER A 119 16.07 12.13 0.99
CA SER A 119 17.39 11.87 1.58
C SER A 119 17.81 10.41 1.32
N PRO A 120 19.05 9.99 1.62
CA PRO A 120 19.47 8.59 1.44
C PRO A 120 18.62 7.57 2.21
N GLY A 121 17.97 7.97 3.30
CA GLY A 121 17.11 7.12 4.12
C GLY A 121 15.60 7.34 3.92
N GLN A 122 15.19 8.28 3.06
CA GLN A 122 13.79 8.63 2.84
C GLN A 122 13.51 8.91 1.38
N PHE A 123 12.46 8.27 0.86
CA PHE A 123 11.95 8.55 -0.48
C PHE A 123 10.44 8.67 -0.45
N LEU A 124 9.89 9.50 -1.33
CA LEU A 124 8.47 9.53 -1.65
C LEU A 124 8.29 9.19 -3.11
N ALA A 125 7.13 8.64 -3.47
CA ALA A 125 6.77 8.42 -4.85
C ALA A 125 5.26 8.60 -5.04
N PHE A 126 4.87 9.26 -6.12
CA PHE A 126 3.52 9.15 -6.64
C PHE A 126 3.45 7.91 -7.50
N VAL A 127 2.49 7.05 -7.20
CA VAL A 127 2.18 5.85 -7.97
C VAL A 127 0.66 5.81 -8.18
N PRO A 128 0.18 5.11 -9.21
CA PRO A 128 -1.25 4.98 -9.38
C PRO A 128 -1.83 4.13 -8.24
N ALA A 129 -2.98 4.56 -7.69
CA ALA A 129 -3.58 3.89 -6.52
C ALA A 129 -3.82 2.39 -6.73
N HIS A 130 -4.18 1.99 -7.96
CA HIS A 130 -4.32 0.60 -8.37
C HIS A 130 -3.09 -0.26 -8.04
N ASP A 131 -1.88 0.30 -8.23
CA ASP A 131 -0.61 -0.40 -8.12
C ASP A 131 0.04 -0.21 -6.74
N ALA A 132 -0.48 0.70 -5.91
CA ALA A 132 0.13 1.12 -4.66
C ALA A 132 0.40 -0.05 -3.71
N LEU A 133 -0.55 -0.98 -3.58
CA LEU A 133 -0.41 -2.14 -2.70
C LEU A 133 0.64 -3.14 -3.23
N ALA A 134 0.62 -3.41 -4.54
CA ALA A 134 1.62 -4.28 -5.17
C ALA A 134 3.04 -3.69 -5.08
N VAL A 135 3.17 -2.37 -5.21
CA VAL A 135 4.42 -1.67 -4.99
C VAL A 135 4.85 -1.80 -3.52
N ALA A 136 3.94 -1.63 -2.56
CA ALA A 136 4.24 -1.81 -1.14
C ALA A 136 4.75 -3.22 -0.81
N GLU A 137 4.11 -4.26 -1.36
CA GLU A 137 4.55 -5.66 -1.20
C GLU A 137 5.94 -5.91 -1.80
N ARG A 138 6.25 -5.29 -2.95
CA ARG A 138 7.58 -5.36 -3.56
C ARG A 138 8.63 -4.66 -2.70
N VAL A 139 8.30 -3.49 -2.12
CA VAL A 139 9.19 -2.79 -1.18
C VAL A 139 9.43 -3.64 0.07
N TYR A 140 8.38 -4.23 0.64
CA TYR A 140 8.50 -5.17 1.77
C TYR A 140 9.44 -6.35 1.44
N SER A 141 9.21 -6.99 0.29
CA SER A 141 10.01 -8.14 -0.16
C SER A 141 11.47 -7.77 -0.39
N GLU A 142 11.72 -6.63 -1.03
CA GLU A 142 13.08 -6.16 -1.31
C GLU A 142 13.81 -5.73 -0.04
N TYR A 143 13.11 -5.09 0.90
CA TYR A 143 13.64 -4.80 2.23
C TYR A 143 14.02 -6.09 2.98
N GLY A 144 13.15 -7.10 2.97
CA GLY A 144 13.44 -8.41 3.58
C GLY A 144 14.65 -9.09 2.92
N ARG A 145 14.77 -8.99 1.59
CA ARG A 145 15.89 -9.56 0.83
C ARG A 145 17.22 -8.87 1.15
N GLN A 146 17.24 -7.55 1.21
CA GLN A 146 18.48 -6.77 1.41
C GLN A 146 18.87 -6.64 2.89
N PHE A 147 17.89 -6.48 3.78
CA PHE A 147 18.12 -6.11 5.18
C PHE A 147 17.56 -7.13 6.18
N GLY A 148 17.03 -8.27 5.73
CA GLY A 148 16.39 -9.28 6.60
C GLY A 148 17.27 -9.77 7.74
N LYS A 149 18.60 -9.78 7.58
CA LYS A 149 19.58 -10.18 8.61
C LYS A 149 19.63 -9.24 9.81
N VAL A 150 19.20 -8.00 9.61
CA VAL A 150 19.28 -6.91 10.59
C VAL A 150 17.94 -6.21 10.82
N ARG A 151 16.84 -6.82 10.34
CA ARG A 151 15.48 -6.24 10.39
C ARG A 151 14.98 -5.90 11.79
N ASN A 152 15.57 -6.51 12.82
CA ASN A 152 15.25 -6.26 14.22
C ASN A 152 15.80 -4.93 14.75
N ARG A 153 16.75 -4.31 14.04
CA ARG A 153 17.44 -3.07 14.45
C ARG A 153 17.56 -2.00 13.37
N LEU A 154 17.21 -2.33 12.12
CA LEU A 154 17.19 -1.41 11.00
C LEU A 154 15.78 -1.38 10.40
N PRO A 155 14.79 -0.78 11.07
CA PRO A 155 13.39 -0.83 10.65
C PRO A 155 13.14 -0.04 9.35
N LEU A 156 12.06 -0.39 8.68
CA LEU A 156 11.46 0.37 7.59
C LEU A 156 10.09 0.90 8.03
N PHE A 157 9.84 2.19 7.86
CA PHE A 157 8.49 2.75 7.85
C PHE A 157 8.00 2.84 6.40
N LEU A 158 6.83 2.27 6.11
CA LEU A 158 6.20 2.34 4.80
C LEU A 158 4.80 2.95 4.90
N GLY A 159 4.61 4.12 4.29
CA GLY A 159 3.34 4.85 4.30
C GLY A 159 2.67 4.89 2.93
N LEU A 160 1.35 4.72 2.88
CA LEU A 160 0.54 4.93 1.67
C LEU A 160 -0.47 6.07 1.88
N VAL A 161 -0.33 7.17 1.15
CA VAL A 161 -1.32 8.27 1.15
C VAL A 161 -2.11 8.24 -0.14
N SER A 162 -3.39 7.92 -0.06
CA SER A 162 -4.33 7.99 -1.17
C SER A 162 -5.06 9.34 -1.16
N PHE A 163 -5.30 9.91 -2.33
CA PHE A 163 -5.95 11.22 -2.46
C PHE A 163 -6.60 11.37 -3.85
N GLN A 164 -7.54 12.29 -3.98
CA GLN A 164 -8.17 12.59 -5.27
C GLN A 164 -7.27 13.50 -6.12
N ARG A 165 -7.40 13.41 -7.46
CA ARG A 165 -6.58 14.20 -8.42
C ARG A 165 -6.55 15.71 -8.11
N LYS A 166 -7.67 16.27 -7.63
CA LYS A 166 -7.80 17.71 -7.35
C LYS A 166 -7.40 18.09 -5.92
N THR A 167 -6.94 17.16 -5.10
CA THR A 167 -6.45 17.47 -3.75
C THR A 167 -5.16 18.29 -3.86
N PRO A 168 -5.06 19.46 -3.18
CA PRO A 168 -3.85 20.28 -3.18
C PRO A 168 -2.63 19.47 -2.72
N LEU A 169 -1.56 19.51 -3.51
CA LEU A 169 -0.34 18.73 -3.24
C LEU A 169 0.28 19.07 -1.88
N THR A 170 0.20 20.33 -1.46
CA THR A 170 0.68 20.77 -0.14
C THR A 170 0.01 20.00 1.00
N ALA A 171 -1.31 19.78 0.93
CA ALA A 171 -2.04 19.00 1.92
C ALA A 171 -1.62 17.52 1.93
N VAL A 172 -1.36 16.94 0.75
CA VAL A 172 -0.84 15.56 0.63
C VAL A 172 0.55 15.45 1.25
N MET A 173 1.43 16.41 0.95
CA MET A 173 2.80 16.44 1.46
C MET A 173 2.84 16.63 2.99
N ASP A 174 1.92 17.42 3.56
CA ASP A 174 1.80 17.57 5.02
C ASP A 174 1.46 16.24 5.70
N VAL A 175 0.54 15.45 5.14
CA VAL A 175 0.20 14.12 5.65
C VAL A 175 1.39 13.17 5.52
N ALA A 176 2.02 13.14 4.34
CA ALA A 176 3.16 12.27 4.09
C ALA A 176 4.34 12.56 5.05
N ARG A 177 4.62 13.84 5.34
CA ARG A 177 5.63 14.23 6.33
C ARG A 177 5.27 13.76 7.75
N ARG A 178 4.02 13.95 8.18
CA ARG A 178 3.56 13.45 9.49
C ARG A 178 3.73 11.94 9.65
N MET A 179 3.42 11.19 8.59
CA MET A 179 3.67 9.76 8.57
C MET A 179 5.16 9.44 8.71
N LEU A 180 6.03 10.13 7.97
CA LEU A 180 7.49 9.93 8.05
C LEU A 180 8.09 10.33 9.41
N GLU A 181 7.46 11.26 10.12
CA GLU A 181 7.84 11.68 11.49
C GLU A 181 7.39 10.68 12.56
N THR A 182 6.68 9.60 12.19
CA THR A 182 6.29 8.53 13.12
C THR A 182 7.52 7.96 13.82
N PRO A 183 7.59 8.05 15.16
CA PRO A 183 8.71 7.50 15.89
C PRO A 183 8.67 5.97 15.86
N LEU A 184 9.82 5.37 15.52
CA LEU A 184 10.02 3.93 15.57
C LEU A 184 10.62 3.57 16.93
N HIS A 185 9.74 3.18 17.85
CA HIS A 185 10.14 2.83 19.19
C HIS A 185 10.76 1.44 19.27
N LYS A 186 11.66 1.31 20.24
CA LYS A 186 12.22 0.04 20.63
C LYS A 186 11.21 -0.70 21.53
N GLU A 187 11.01 -1.97 21.25
CA GLU A 187 10.12 -2.87 21.97
C GLU A 187 10.88 -4.07 22.50
N THR A 188 10.28 -4.72 23.49
CA THR A 188 10.77 -5.99 24.06
C THR A 188 9.77 -7.08 23.72
N TRP A 189 10.19 -8.06 22.92
CA TRP A 189 9.35 -9.19 22.52
C TRP A 189 9.90 -10.47 23.12
N GLU A 190 9.00 -11.35 23.56
CA GLU A 190 9.35 -12.65 24.12
C GLU A 190 9.24 -13.73 23.05
N LEU A 191 10.22 -14.64 22.99
CA LEU A 191 10.18 -15.79 22.08
C LEU A 191 9.15 -16.82 22.53
N GLN A 192 8.23 -17.17 21.63
CA GLN A 192 7.22 -18.21 21.85
C GLN A 192 7.83 -19.63 21.86
N GLN A 193 8.88 -19.83 21.07
CA GLN A 193 9.56 -21.12 20.89
C GLN A 193 11.04 -20.92 20.55
N ASP A 194 11.84 -21.98 20.64
CA ASP A 194 13.23 -21.98 20.17
C ASP A 194 13.25 -21.73 18.65
N PRO A 195 14.11 -20.83 18.14
CA PRO A 195 14.21 -20.60 16.71
C PRO A 195 14.69 -21.82 15.93
N ASP A 196 14.15 -21.98 14.72
CA ASP A 196 14.52 -23.05 13.79
C ASP A 196 15.01 -22.44 12.48
N ASP A 197 16.31 -22.57 12.21
CA ASP A 197 16.96 -22.03 11.00
C ASP A 197 16.59 -20.57 10.70
N GLY A 198 16.70 -19.71 11.72
CA GLY A 198 16.40 -18.28 11.63
C GLY A 198 14.90 -17.95 11.67
N ARG A 199 14.01 -18.93 11.72
CA ARG A 199 12.56 -18.71 11.92
C ARG A 199 12.30 -18.42 13.39
N VAL A 200 11.74 -17.24 13.66
CA VAL A 200 11.44 -16.76 15.00
C VAL A 200 9.94 -16.50 15.10
N GLU A 201 9.35 -16.95 16.20
CA GLU A 201 7.96 -16.67 16.57
C GLU A 201 7.94 -16.04 17.96
N PHE A 202 7.17 -14.96 18.08
CA PHE A 202 7.04 -14.20 19.32
C PHE A 202 5.66 -14.41 19.95
N THR A 203 5.56 -14.18 21.25
CA THR A 203 4.32 -14.34 22.03
C THR A 203 3.20 -13.38 21.57
N ASN A 204 3.54 -12.27 20.91
CA ASN A 204 2.60 -11.36 20.28
C ASN A 204 2.04 -11.87 18.93
N GLY A 205 2.40 -13.09 18.52
CA GLY A 205 1.92 -13.73 17.29
C GLY A 205 2.73 -13.39 16.03
N VAL A 206 3.71 -12.48 16.12
CA VAL A 206 4.56 -12.12 14.97
C VAL A 206 5.51 -13.27 14.65
N ARG A 207 5.59 -13.62 13.36
CA ARG A 207 6.52 -14.61 12.82
C ARG A 207 7.42 -13.96 11.79
N CYS A 208 8.73 -14.20 11.88
CA CYS A 208 9.66 -13.72 10.87
C CYS A 208 10.77 -14.73 10.61
N THR A 209 11.35 -14.65 9.41
CA THR A 209 12.53 -15.41 9.03
C THR A 209 13.72 -14.46 8.92
N VAL A 210 14.75 -14.70 9.72
CA VAL A 210 16.03 -14.00 9.68
C VAL A 210 16.99 -14.86 8.85
N PRO A 211 17.51 -14.37 7.71
CA PRO A 211 18.49 -15.13 6.94
C PRO A 211 19.74 -15.43 7.77
N VAL A 212 20.15 -16.69 7.81
CA VAL A 212 21.32 -17.18 8.56
C VAL A 212 22.46 -17.65 7.67
N THR A 213 22.38 -17.36 6.37
CA THR A 213 23.41 -17.71 5.38
C THR A 213 23.94 -16.49 4.64
N MET A 214 25.19 -16.57 4.18
CA MET A 214 25.86 -15.61 3.33
C MET A 214 25.49 -15.84 1.85
N GLY A 215 25.84 -14.89 0.97
CA GLY A 215 25.54 -14.98 -0.46
C GLY A 215 26.22 -16.16 -1.18
N ASP A 216 27.28 -16.72 -0.58
CA ASP A 216 27.98 -17.92 -1.03
C ASP A 216 27.42 -19.22 -0.43
N GLY A 217 26.35 -19.14 0.37
CA GLY A 217 25.72 -20.27 1.03
C GLY A 217 26.36 -20.71 2.35
N SER A 218 27.46 -20.07 2.78
CA SER A 218 28.06 -20.34 4.08
C SER A 218 27.20 -19.81 5.24
N GLU A 219 27.43 -20.31 6.45
CA GLU A 219 26.77 -19.83 7.67
C GLU A 219 27.11 -18.35 7.93
N ASP A 220 26.10 -17.52 8.19
CA ASP A 220 26.29 -16.11 8.56
C ASP A 220 26.53 -15.96 10.06
N ARG A 221 27.80 -15.85 10.44
CA ARG A 221 28.23 -15.69 11.84
C ARG A 221 28.23 -14.25 12.34
N TRP A 222 27.88 -13.28 11.49
CA TRP A 222 28.18 -11.87 11.72
C TRP A 222 26.94 -11.01 11.95
N HIS A 223 25.87 -11.26 11.21
CA HIS A 223 24.73 -10.35 11.14
C HIS A 223 23.50 -10.74 11.98
N PRO A 224 23.05 -12.01 12.05
CA PRO A 224 21.72 -12.35 12.55
C PRO A 224 21.71 -12.47 14.09
N TYR A 225 21.96 -11.36 14.78
CA TYR A 225 21.99 -11.26 16.23
C TYR A 225 20.85 -10.39 16.78
N PHE A 226 20.36 -10.76 17.96
CA PHE A 226 19.39 -10.01 18.75
C PHE A 226 20.04 -9.54 20.04
N PHE A 227 19.69 -8.32 20.46
CA PHE A 227 20.01 -7.92 21.82
C PHE A 227 19.02 -8.61 22.78
N VAL A 228 19.55 -9.31 23.77
CA VAL A 228 18.75 -9.97 24.80
C VAL A 228 18.67 -9.06 26.02
N GLU A 229 17.44 -8.72 26.42
CA GLU A 229 17.16 -7.96 27.64
C GLU A 229 17.08 -8.88 28.86
N GLU A 230 16.40 -10.02 28.70
CA GLU A 230 16.22 -11.01 29.75
C GLU A 230 16.35 -12.41 29.15
N PHE A 231 17.18 -13.24 29.79
CA PHE A 231 17.34 -14.65 29.43
C PHE A 231 16.29 -15.48 30.16
N ALA A 232 15.62 -16.41 29.47
CA ALA A 232 14.61 -17.27 30.06
C ALA A 232 15.14 -18.09 31.26
N ASP A 233 16.41 -18.50 31.17
CA ASP A 233 17.14 -19.27 32.17
C ASP A 233 18.05 -18.41 33.06
N GLY A 234 17.93 -17.08 32.96
CA GLY A 234 18.70 -16.10 33.75
C GLY A 234 20.19 -16.04 33.41
N THR A 235 20.67 -16.73 32.36
CA THR A 235 22.10 -16.77 32.03
C THR A 235 22.37 -16.75 30.53
N SER A 236 23.41 -16.00 30.15
CA SER A 236 23.93 -16.01 28.79
C SER A 236 24.78 -17.25 28.47
N GLU A 237 25.22 -18.00 29.49
CA GLU A 237 26.26 -19.03 29.33
C GLU A 237 25.89 -20.15 28.36
N ARG A 238 24.59 -20.42 28.22
CA ARG A 238 24.03 -21.46 27.35
C ARG A 238 23.77 -21.01 25.91
N ARG A 239 24.28 -19.85 25.51
CA ARG A 239 24.17 -19.31 24.15
C ARG A 239 25.55 -19.31 23.49
N ALA A 240 25.84 -20.26 22.60
CA ALA A 240 27.20 -20.49 22.11
C ALA A 240 27.80 -19.28 21.38
N ARG A 241 27.03 -18.67 20.48
CA ARG A 241 27.36 -17.48 19.71
C ARG A 241 26.75 -16.25 20.39
N ARG A 242 27.55 -15.65 21.27
CA ARG A 242 27.18 -14.43 21.99
C ARG A 242 28.37 -13.50 22.17
N PHE A 243 28.10 -12.22 22.27
CA PHE A 243 29.10 -11.22 22.67
C PHE A 243 28.41 -10.00 23.28
N GLN A 244 29.17 -9.14 23.95
CA GLN A 244 28.63 -7.90 24.51
C GLN A 244 28.93 -6.70 23.60
N HIS A 245 27.97 -5.77 23.55
CA HIS A 245 28.15 -4.45 22.98
C HIS A 245 27.46 -3.43 23.88
N ASN A 246 28.19 -2.42 24.35
CA ASN A 246 27.69 -1.38 25.27
C ASN A 246 26.94 -1.96 26.49
N GLY A 247 27.52 -3.00 27.11
CA GLY A 247 26.96 -3.63 28.31
C GLY A 247 25.71 -4.50 28.06
N ARG A 248 25.30 -4.72 26.81
CA ARG A 248 24.17 -5.58 26.44
C ARG A 248 24.64 -6.81 25.70
N TRP A 249 23.99 -7.94 25.94
CA TRP A 249 24.27 -9.18 25.23
C TRP A 249 23.63 -9.17 23.85
N LEU A 250 24.42 -9.51 22.84
CA LEU A 250 23.94 -9.96 21.54
C LEU A 250 24.08 -11.47 21.45
N VAL A 251 23.02 -12.13 20.99
CA VAL A 251 22.96 -13.57 20.80
C VAL A 251 22.51 -13.86 19.38
N HIS A 252 23.18 -14.81 18.74
CA HIS A 252 22.83 -15.26 17.41
C HIS A 252 21.42 -15.85 17.41
N VAL A 253 20.61 -15.58 16.38
CA VAL A 253 19.20 -15.98 16.32
C VAL A 253 18.97 -17.46 16.63
N ASN A 254 19.78 -18.34 16.05
CA ASN A 254 19.68 -19.80 16.24
C ASN A 254 20.16 -20.30 17.62
N ASP A 255 20.70 -19.42 18.47
CA ASP A 255 21.06 -19.78 19.84
C ASP A 255 20.06 -19.26 20.87
N LEU A 256 19.14 -18.36 20.49
CA LEU A 256 18.07 -17.90 21.37
C LEU A 256 17.19 -19.07 21.83
N ARG A 257 16.49 -18.87 22.93
CA ARG A 257 15.58 -19.86 23.51
C ARG A 257 14.18 -19.29 23.72
N ARG A 258 13.20 -20.18 23.75
CA ARG A 258 11.85 -19.88 24.23
C ARG A 258 11.92 -19.14 25.56
N GLY A 259 11.14 -18.06 25.67
CA GLY A 259 11.09 -17.19 26.84
C GLY A 259 12.19 -16.14 26.90
N ASP A 260 13.21 -16.17 26.03
CA ASP A 260 14.16 -15.07 25.94
C ASP A 260 13.40 -13.80 25.51
N ARG A 261 13.68 -12.68 26.19
CA ARG A 261 13.10 -11.38 25.86
C ARG A 261 14.14 -10.54 25.13
N VAL A 262 13.82 -10.17 23.90
CA VAL A 262 14.76 -9.53 22.98
C VAL A 262 14.27 -8.15 22.56
N PHE A 263 15.22 -7.29 22.24
CA PHE A 263 14.91 -5.97 21.71
C PHE A 263 14.68 -6.00 20.21
N ILE A 264 13.62 -5.31 19.80
CA ILE A 264 13.23 -5.16 18.40
C ILE A 264 12.81 -3.70 18.18
N VAL A 265 13.26 -3.11 17.08
CA VAL A 265 12.65 -1.90 16.53
C VAL A 265 11.84 -2.36 15.32
N PRO A 266 10.52 -2.56 15.46
CA PRO A 266 9.73 -3.17 14.40
C PRO A 266 9.57 -2.22 13.22
N SER A 267 9.62 -2.78 12.01
CA SER A 267 9.17 -2.09 10.81
C SER A 267 7.67 -1.80 10.90
N ARG A 268 7.25 -0.66 10.37
CA ARG A 268 5.88 -0.15 10.49
C ARG A 268 5.25 0.11 9.14
N PHE A 269 3.94 -0.02 9.09
CA PHE A 269 3.13 0.26 7.93
C PHE A 269 1.96 1.16 8.31
N ALA A 270 1.66 2.14 7.47
CA ALA A 270 0.48 2.97 7.62
C ALA A 270 -0.15 3.26 6.27
N TYR A 271 -1.45 3.46 6.25
CA TYR A 271 -2.15 3.97 5.08
C TYR A 271 -3.15 5.05 5.50
N PHE A 272 -3.44 5.98 4.60
CA PHE A 272 -4.38 7.06 4.87
C PHE A 272 -5.03 7.53 3.59
N TYR A 273 -6.36 7.71 3.63
CA TYR A 273 -7.11 8.30 2.53
C TYR A 273 -7.49 9.74 2.87
N LEU A 274 -6.89 10.68 2.14
CA LEU A 274 -7.14 12.11 2.30
C LEU A 274 -8.35 12.52 1.45
N GLU A 275 -9.55 12.32 2.00
CA GLU A 275 -10.83 12.68 1.34
C GLU A 275 -11.04 14.18 1.24
N SER A 276 -10.57 14.91 2.25
CA SER A 276 -10.64 16.36 2.30
C SER A 276 -9.37 16.94 2.91
N THR A 277 -9.07 18.19 2.56
CA THR A 277 -7.89 18.89 3.11
C THR A 277 -7.94 19.06 4.63
N ALA A 278 -9.12 19.00 5.26
CA ALA A 278 -9.28 19.09 6.70
C ALA A 278 -8.70 17.87 7.44
N GLN A 279 -8.75 16.69 6.83
CA GLN A 279 -8.24 15.45 7.41
C GLN A 279 -6.71 15.40 7.47
N ARG A 280 -6.00 16.40 6.93
CA ARG A 280 -4.52 16.41 6.93
C ARG A 280 -3.91 16.28 8.33
N PHE A 281 -4.62 16.72 9.37
CA PHE A 281 -4.18 16.67 10.77
C PHE A 281 -4.67 15.44 11.55
N ARG A 282 -5.41 14.53 10.91
CA ARG A 282 -6.09 13.42 11.58
C ARG A 282 -5.23 12.16 11.75
N PHE A 283 -4.10 12.09 11.06
CA PHE A 283 -3.20 10.94 11.20
C PHE A 283 -2.66 10.90 12.62
N ASP A 284 -2.93 9.79 13.31
CA ASP A 284 -2.52 9.52 14.69
C ASP A 284 -1.61 8.28 14.70
N PRO A 285 -0.30 8.45 14.93
CA PRO A 285 0.65 7.34 14.97
C PRO A 285 0.29 6.21 15.95
N GLU A 286 -0.40 6.51 17.05
CA GLU A 286 -0.77 5.49 18.04
C GLU A 286 -1.91 4.59 17.58
N ARG A 287 -2.72 5.06 16.62
CA ARG A 287 -3.94 4.37 16.16
C ARG A 287 -3.82 3.86 14.74
N ASP A 288 -3.08 4.57 13.90
CA ASP A 288 -3.09 4.38 12.43
C ASP A 288 -1.87 3.60 11.93
N VAL A 289 -0.97 3.18 12.82
CA VAL A 289 0.29 2.50 12.48
C VAL A 289 0.24 1.03 12.86
N LEU A 290 0.39 0.18 11.85
CA LEU A 290 0.45 -1.28 11.93
C LEU A 290 1.90 -1.76 11.89
N LEU A 291 2.12 -3.05 12.16
CA LEU A 291 3.39 -3.68 11.84
C LEU A 291 3.51 -3.80 10.31
N LEU A 292 4.73 -3.65 9.79
CA LEU A 292 4.96 -3.88 8.36
C LEU A 292 4.62 -5.33 7.96
N ASP A 293 4.82 -6.28 8.87
CA ASP A 293 4.46 -7.70 8.64
C ASP A 293 2.95 -7.91 8.47
N ASP A 294 2.11 -7.01 9.00
CA ASP A 294 0.66 -7.06 8.82
C ASP A 294 0.25 -6.82 7.38
N LEU A 295 1.08 -6.15 6.57
CA LEU A 295 0.82 -5.92 5.15
C LEU A 295 0.51 -7.23 4.41
N GLN A 296 1.32 -8.27 4.65
CA GLN A 296 1.12 -9.59 4.03
C GLN A 296 -0.17 -10.26 4.55
N ARG A 297 -0.51 -10.06 5.83
CA ARG A 297 -1.74 -10.58 6.40
C ARG A 297 -2.96 -9.90 5.79
N LEU A 298 -2.92 -8.58 5.60
CA LEU A 298 -3.99 -7.79 4.97
C LEU A 298 -4.23 -8.23 3.52
N THR A 299 -3.17 -8.43 2.73
CA THR A 299 -3.30 -8.81 1.31
C THR A 299 -3.75 -10.27 1.16
N GLY A 300 -3.17 -11.19 1.94
CA GLY A 300 -3.59 -12.60 1.96
C GLY A 300 -5.04 -12.78 2.40
N MET A 301 -5.46 -12.08 3.46
CA MET A 301 -6.82 -12.12 3.97
C MET A 301 -7.83 -11.66 2.92
N TRP A 302 -7.54 -10.58 2.19
CA TRP A 302 -8.42 -10.11 1.13
C TRP A 302 -8.61 -11.16 0.03
N GLU A 303 -7.54 -11.82 -0.40
CA GLU A 303 -7.59 -12.85 -1.41
C GLU A 303 -8.39 -14.10 -0.97
N GLU A 304 -8.30 -14.47 0.31
CA GLU A 304 -9.11 -15.55 0.89
C GLU A 304 -10.60 -15.15 1.02
N LEU A 305 -10.87 -13.88 1.36
CA LEU A 305 -12.24 -13.33 1.38
C LEU A 305 -12.88 -13.33 -0.01
N ARG A 306 -12.13 -12.99 -1.06
CA ARG A 306 -12.61 -13.05 -2.46
C ARG A 306 -12.98 -14.48 -2.88
N ARG A 307 -12.25 -15.48 -2.38
CA ARG A 307 -12.49 -16.90 -2.67
C ARG A 307 -13.60 -17.51 -1.80
N SER A 308 -14.07 -16.79 -0.78
CA SER A 308 -15.10 -17.29 0.12
C SER A 308 -16.43 -17.54 -0.62
N PRO A 309 -17.06 -18.71 -0.47
CA PRO A 309 -18.33 -19.03 -1.13
C PRO A 309 -19.44 -18.04 -0.75
N ASP A 310 -20.27 -17.66 -1.74
CA ASP A 310 -21.42 -16.77 -1.53
C ASP A 310 -21.10 -15.45 -0.81
N MET A 311 -19.84 -15.01 -0.88
CA MET A 311 -19.42 -13.75 -0.26
C MET A 311 -19.78 -12.55 -1.14
N SER A 312 -20.38 -11.53 -0.54
CA SER A 312 -20.70 -10.27 -1.18
C SER A 312 -20.20 -9.11 -0.33
N GLN A 313 -20.01 -7.95 -0.96
CA GLN A 313 -19.61 -6.73 -0.25
C GLN A 313 -20.60 -6.36 0.86
N THR A 314 -21.91 -6.46 0.58
CA THR A 314 -22.96 -6.20 1.58
C THR A 314 -22.85 -7.14 2.78
N LYS A 315 -22.55 -8.42 2.54
CA LYS A 315 -22.38 -9.42 3.61
C LYS A 315 -21.16 -9.10 4.48
N LEU A 316 -20.02 -8.75 3.87
CA LEU A 316 -18.82 -8.34 4.61
C LEU A 316 -19.08 -7.09 5.46
N GLN A 317 -19.77 -6.08 4.91
CA GLN A 317 -20.13 -4.87 5.64
C GLN A 317 -21.07 -5.17 6.82
N ALA A 318 -22.05 -6.07 6.64
CA ALA A 318 -22.94 -6.48 7.72
C ALA A 318 -22.19 -7.20 8.86
N ILE A 319 -21.23 -8.07 8.52
CA ILE A 319 -20.38 -8.76 9.50
C ILE A 319 -19.48 -7.77 10.24
N GLN A 320 -18.82 -6.86 9.51
CA GLN A 320 -17.98 -5.82 10.10
C GLN A 320 -18.80 -4.91 11.04
N ALA A 321 -20.00 -4.50 10.63
CA ALA A 321 -20.90 -3.69 11.44
C ALA A 321 -21.35 -4.42 12.71
N LEU A 322 -21.64 -5.73 12.63
CA LEU A 322 -21.97 -6.55 13.79
C LEU A 322 -20.80 -6.57 14.79
N PHE A 323 -19.59 -6.88 14.33
CA PHE A 323 -18.41 -6.92 15.19
C PHE A 323 -18.11 -5.56 15.82
N HIS A 324 -18.13 -4.49 15.03
CA HIS A 324 -17.92 -3.14 15.53
C HIS A 324 -18.98 -2.73 16.56
N SER A 325 -20.27 -2.99 16.30
CA SER A 325 -21.36 -2.67 17.22
C SER A 325 -21.21 -3.42 18.55
N LYS A 326 -20.86 -4.71 18.51
CA LYS A 326 -20.66 -5.51 19.72
C LYS A 326 -19.41 -5.12 20.48
N TRP A 327 -18.33 -4.77 19.79
CA TRP A 327 -17.12 -4.24 20.40
C TRP A 327 -17.40 -2.98 21.23
N GLN A 328 -18.17 -2.04 20.67
CA GLN A 328 -18.58 -0.81 21.35
C GLN A 328 -19.56 -1.09 22.50
N LEU A 329 -20.62 -1.86 22.25
CA LEU A 329 -21.65 -2.18 23.24
C LEU A 329 -21.06 -2.88 24.47
N TRP A 330 -20.11 -3.77 24.25
CA TRP A 330 -19.45 -4.52 25.33
C TRP A 330 -18.23 -3.81 25.90
N ARG A 331 -17.92 -2.59 25.45
CA ARG A 331 -16.83 -1.73 25.96
C ARG A 331 -15.49 -2.47 25.96
N LEU A 332 -15.18 -3.16 24.87
CA LEU A 332 -13.93 -3.94 24.74
C LEU A 332 -12.68 -3.07 24.55
N ALA A 333 -12.85 -1.75 24.39
CA ALA A 333 -11.75 -0.78 24.50
C ALA A 333 -11.27 -0.58 25.95
N GLU A 334 -12.06 -0.99 26.96
CA GLU A 334 -11.76 -0.79 28.38
C GLU A 334 -11.14 -2.04 28.99
N THR A 335 -9.87 -2.27 28.64
CA THR A 335 -9.10 -3.47 28.98
C THR A 335 -8.85 -3.64 30.49
N GLN A 336 -8.95 -2.56 31.27
CA GLN A 336 -8.68 -2.55 32.71
C GLN A 336 -9.90 -2.86 33.60
N ALA A 337 -11.07 -3.06 33.01
CA ALA A 337 -12.29 -3.32 33.79
C ALA A 337 -12.38 -4.79 34.24
N SER A 338 -12.93 -5.02 35.44
CA SER A 338 -12.97 -6.33 36.14
C SER A 338 -13.62 -7.47 35.35
N GLU A 339 -14.45 -7.17 34.35
CA GLU A 339 -15.11 -8.15 33.50
C GLU A 339 -14.57 -8.17 32.05
N TYR A 340 -13.42 -7.55 31.78
CA TYR A 340 -12.84 -7.52 30.42
C TYR A 340 -12.65 -8.92 29.84
N ALA A 341 -11.92 -9.80 30.54
CA ALA A 341 -11.61 -11.14 30.05
C ALA A 341 -12.86 -11.94 29.66
N LYS A 342 -13.93 -11.87 30.48
CA LYS A 342 -15.21 -12.55 30.20
C LYS A 342 -15.90 -11.98 28.96
N ARG A 343 -15.88 -10.65 28.78
CA ARG A 343 -16.48 -9.98 27.62
C ARG A 343 -15.69 -10.27 26.35
N GLU A 344 -14.37 -10.30 26.44
CA GLU A 344 -13.46 -10.65 25.34
C GLU A 344 -13.67 -12.12 24.91
N GLU A 345 -13.72 -13.06 25.85
CA GLU A 345 -14.01 -14.47 25.57
C GLU A 345 -15.37 -14.62 24.88
N THR A 346 -16.41 -13.94 25.37
CA THR A 346 -17.74 -13.92 24.74
C THR A 346 -17.69 -13.36 23.32
N PHE A 347 -16.85 -12.36 23.08
CA PHE A 347 -16.65 -11.77 21.75
C PHE A 347 -15.91 -12.70 20.80
N LEU A 348 -14.85 -13.37 21.25
CA LEU A 348 -14.17 -14.40 20.46
C LEU A 348 -15.16 -15.49 20.02
N GLN A 349 -16.01 -15.98 20.93
CA GLN A 349 -17.05 -16.97 20.60
C GLN A 349 -18.06 -16.44 19.57
N LEU A 350 -18.50 -15.18 19.69
CA LEU A 350 -19.35 -14.54 18.70
C LEU A 350 -18.67 -14.49 17.32
N VAL A 351 -17.40 -14.08 17.29
CA VAL A 351 -16.61 -13.99 16.05
C VAL A 351 -16.50 -15.37 15.41
N GLU A 352 -16.03 -16.38 16.13
CA GLU A 352 -15.88 -17.75 15.62
C GLU A 352 -17.19 -18.33 15.09
N THR A 353 -18.28 -18.13 15.84
CA THR A 353 -19.61 -18.59 15.43
C THR A 353 -20.07 -17.91 14.15
N THR A 354 -19.84 -16.60 14.02
CA THR A 354 -20.21 -15.82 12.83
C THR A 354 -19.37 -16.26 11.62
N LEU A 355 -18.05 -16.35 11.78
CA LEU A 355 -17.14 -16.79 10.71
C LEU A 355 -17.54 -18.18 10.17
N LYS A 356 -17.86 -19.12 11.07
CA LYS A 356 -18.31 -20.47 10.72
C LYS A 356 -19.68 -20.47 10.03
N ARG A 357 -20.66 -19.75 10.60
CA ARG A 357 -22.03 -19.64 10.05
C ARG A 357 -22.00 -19.08 8.62
N ASP A 358 -21.23 -18.01 8.43
CA ASP A 358 -21.18 -17.27 7.17
C ASP A 358 -20.15 -17.84 6.18
N ARG A 359 -19.41 -18.89 6.57
CA ARG A 359 -18.37 -19.56 5.78
C ARG A 359 -17.27 -18.60 5.31
N LEU A 360 -16.90 -17.64 6.16
CA LEU A 360 -15.75 -16.76 5.90
C LEU A 360 -14.47 -17.59 5.96
N GLN A 361 -13.69 -17.55 4.89
CA GLN A 361 -12.37 -18.13 4.84
C GLN A 361 -11.31 -17.05 5.07
N GLY A 362 -10.20 -17.44 5.69
CA GLY A 362 -9.02 -16.60 5.81
C GLY A 362 -9.01 -15.55 6.92
N VAL A 363 -10.10 -15.44 7.69
CA VAL A 363 -10.20 -14.55 8.85
C VAL A 363 -10.20 -15.38 10.13
N SER A 364 -9.37 -15.00 11.10
CA SER A 364 -9.35 -15.57 12.44
C SER A 364 -10.01 -14.62 13.45
N ALA A 365 -10.30 -15.12 14.65
CA ALA A 365 -10.76 -14.27 15.73
C ALA A 365 -9.71 -13.22 16.15
N SER A 366 -8.41 -13.58 16.09
CA SER A 366 -7.32 -12.65 16.38
C SER A 366 -7.23 -11.51 15.37
N ASP A 367 -7.55 -11.72 14.09
CA ASP A 367 -7.60 -10.64 13.09
C ASP A 367 -8.71 -9.62 13.40
N VAL A 368 -9.83 -10.07 13.98
CA VAL A 368 -10.93 -9.18 14.35
C VAL A 368 -10.56 -8.38 15.60
N VAL A 369 -10.01 -9.05 16.64
CA VAL A 369 -9.63 -8.40 17.90
C VAL A 369 -8.46 -7.42 17.72
N SER A 370 -7.49 -7.75 16.87
CA SER A 370 -6.38 -6.85 16.53
C SER A 370 -6.77 -5.69 15.61
N GLY A 371 -7.97 -5.72 15.03
CA GLY A 371 -8.43 -4.72 14.06
C GLY A 371 -7.97 -4.96 12.62
N LEU A 372 -7.11 -5.95 12.35
CA LEU A 372 -6.63 -6.27 11.00
C LEU A 372 -7.76 -6.57 10.01
N PHE A 373 -8.84 -7.21 10.46
CA PHE A 373 -10.02 -7.43 9.62
C PHE A 373 -10.68 -6.10 9.19
N HIS A 374 -10.76 -5.12 10.09
CA HIS A 374 -11.27 -3.79 9.76
C HIS A 374 -10.35 -3.09 8.75
N HIS A 375 -9.04 -3.11 8.99
CA HIS A 375 -8.05 -2.51 8.10
C HIS A 375 -8.07 -3.15 6.70
N CYS A 376 -8.23 -4.46 6.63
CA CYS A 376 -8.33 -5.20 5.36
C CYS A 376 -9.52 -4.70 4.53
N LEU A 377 -10.71 -4.59 5.15
CA LEU A 377 -11.91 -4.11 4.48
C LEU A 377 -11.80 -2.63 4.10
N GLU A 378 -11.28 -1.77 4.97
CA GLU A 378 -11.09 -0.36 4.68
C GLU A 378 -10.16 -0.16 3.47
N LEU A 379 -8.99 -0.79 3.49
CA LEU A 379 -8.01 -0.67 2.41
C LEU A 379 -8.58 -1.15 1.07
N HIS A 380 -9.22 -2.32 1.04
CA HIS A 380 -9.65 -2.91 -0.22
C HIS A 380 -10.99 -2.38 -0.74
N LEU A 381 -11.98 -2.19 0.12
CA LEU A 381 -13.32 -1.75 -0.29
C LEU A 381 -13.44 -0.23 -0.41
N HIS A 382 -12.83 0.53 0.51
CA HIS A 382 -13.02 1.99 0.55
C HIS A 382 -11.94 2.72 -0.25
N ILE A 383 -10.68 2.37 -0.02
CA ILE A 383 -9.54 3.07 -0.64
C ILE A 383 -9.30 2.55 -2.06
N LEU A 384 -9.09 1.24 -2.22
CA LEU A 384 -8.81 0.62 -3.52
C LEU A 384 -10.07 0.35 -4.35
N LYS A 385 -11.27 0.43 -3.74
CA LYS A 385 -12.57 0.21 -4.38
C LYS A 385 -12.68 -1.12 -5.13
N ARG A 386 -12.01 -2.16 -4.63
CA ARG A 386 -12.06 -3.52 -5.19
C ARG A 386 -13.40 -4.17 -4.90
N LYS A 387 -13.83 -5.06 -5.80
CA LYS A 387 -15.03 -5.87 -5.61
C LYS A 387 -14.65 -7.26 -5.08
N VAL A 388 -15.49 -7.82 -4.22
CA VAL A 388 -15.30 -9.16 -3.64
C VAL A 388 -15.37 -10.24 -4.73
N LYS A 389 -16.32 -10.09 -5.66
CA LYS A 389 -16.42 -10.86 -6.89
C LYS A 389 -16.31 -9.88 -8.05
N GLU A 390 -15.17 -9.90 -8.73
CA GLU A 390 -15.12 -9.43 -10.11
C GLU A 390 -15.83 -10.52 -10.95
N ALA A 391 -16.64 -10.12 -11.92
CA ALA A 391 -17.18 -11.06 -12.89
C ALA A 391 -16.02 -11.85 -13.50
N GLU A 392 -16.25 -13.12 -13.84
CA GLU A 392 -15.25 -14.14 -14.24
C GLU A 392 -14.41 -13.82 -15.51
N ASP A 393 -14.26 -12.57 -15.91
CA ASP A 393 -13.53 -12.18 -17.12
C ASP A 393 -12.01 -12.19 -16.96
N GLU A 394 -11.47 -12.17 -15.73
CA GLU A 394 -10.01 -12.07 -15.51
C GLU A 394 -9.23 -13.40 -15.67
N ARG A 395 -9.90 -14.56 -15.76
CA ARG A 395 -9.20 -15.86 -15.94
C ARG A 395 -9.14 -16.38 -17.37
N GLN A 396 -9.87 -15.78 -18.31
CA GLN A 396 -9.78 -16.16 -19.73
C GLN A 396 -8.66 -15.43 -20.48
N ALA A 397 -8.10 -14.35 -19.91
CA ALA A 397 -7.02 -13.57 -20.56
C ALA A 397 -5.60 -14.17 -20.40
N THR A 398 -5.42 -15.26 -19.63
CA THR A 398 -4.11 -15.94 -19.46
C THR A 398 -4.06 -17.32 -20.12
N THR A 399 -5.12 -17.72 -20.82
CA THR A 399 -5.14 -18.97 -21.61
C THR A 399 -5.62 -18.70 -23.03
N VAL A 400 -4.89 -17.88 -23.79
CA VAL A 400 -4.85 -17.94 -25.26
C VAL A 400 -3.45 -17.61 -25.72
#